data_AF-A0A2V3I911-F1
#
_entry.id   AF-A0A2V3I911-F1
#
_cell.length_a   1.000
_cell.length_b   1.000
_cell.length_c   1.000
_cell.angle_alpha   90.00
_cell.angle_beta   90.00
_cell.angle_gamma   90.00
#
_symmetry.space_group_name_H-M   'P 1'
#
loop_
_entity.id
_entity.type
_entity.pdbx_description
1 polymer ?
#
loop_
_entity_poly.entity_id
_entity_poly.type
_entity_poly.pdbx_seq_one_letter_code
_entity_poly.pdbx_strand_id
1 'polypeptide(L)'
;MATRLRKTRKFRGSRNHGWGQVGQHRASGHKGGLGQSGMLKHHFSTMLKDFPDHFGHSSLNPPTRNVIKKWASVRDLDDLYLQYGKEENDKKILDLKALGFDKLLGGGQVKNAYSIKIDQFTSKAEDKVKTAGGELLKKEKKINQFSSNAEDNVKNAGEELVKKDG
;
A
#
# COMPACT_ATOMS: atom_id res chain seq x y z
N MET A 1 -17.48 15.03 29.80
CA MET A 1 -16.55 15.97 30.50
C MET A 1 -17.29 16.68 31.63
N ALA A 2 -16.70 16.72 32.83
CA ALA A 2 -17.26 17.44 33.96
C ALA A 2 -17.34 18.96 33.68
N THR A 3 -18.49 19.57 33.94
CA THR A 3 -18.76 21.00 33.71
C THR A 3 -17.90 21.92 34.59
N ARG A 4 -17.43 21.42 35.73
CA ARG A 4 -16.61 22.13 36.73
C ARG A 4 -15.25 22.59 36.20
N LEU A 5 -14.61 21.83 35.30
CA LEU A 5 -13.27 22.16 34.77
C LEU A 5 -13.30 23.03 33.51
N ARG A 6 -14.48 23.45 33.03
CA ARG A 6 -14.58 24.27 31.81
C ARG A 6 -14.11 25.69 32.08
N LYS A 7 -13.29 26.24 31.17
CA LYS A 7 -12.79 27.63 31.20
C LYS A 7 -13.91 28.67 31.38
N THR A 8 -15.12 28.36 30.92
CA THR A 8 -16.31 29.22 31.05
C THR A 8 -16.59 29.64 32.49
N ARG A 9 -16.33 28.78 33.49
CA ARG A 9 -16.58 29.12 34.91
C ARG A 9 -15.60 30.19 35.41
N LYS A 10 -14.31 30.07 35.05
CA LYS A 10 -13.27 31.07 35.38
C LYS A 10 -13.53 32.41 34.68
N PHE A 11 -14.09 32.39 33.48
CA PHE A 11 -14.37 33.61 32.71
C PHE A 11 -15.72 34.29 33.03
N ARG A 12 -16.50 33.82 34.01
CA ARG A 12 -17.69 34.57 34.47
C ARG A 12 -17.24 35.86 35.16
N GLY A 13 -17.86 36.98 34.80
CA GLY A 13 -17.42 38.32 35.22
C GLY A 13 -16.36 38.95 34.30
N SER A 14 -15.81 38.19 33.34
CA SER A 14 -15.04 38.80 32.26
C SER A 14 -16.00 39.38 31.21
N ARG A 15 -15.68 40.56 30.66
CA ARG A 15 -16.55 41.26 29.69
C ARG A 15 -16.73 40.53 28.36
N ASN A 16 -15.74 39.74 27.94
CA ASN A 16 -15.59 39.25 26.56
C ASN A 16 -15.09 37.81 26.45
N HIS A 17 -15.01 37.06 27.56
CA HIS A 17 -14.70 35.62 27.58
C HIS A 17 -13.42 35.22 26.81
N GLY A 18 -12.45 36.13 26.68
CA GLY A 18 -11.17 35.90 26.01
C GLY A 18 -11.15 36.15 24.49
N TRP A 19 -12.22 36.71 23.90
CA TRP A 19 -12.29 36.98 22.46
C TRP A 19 -11.83 38.39 22.04
N GLY A 20 -11.23 39.15 22.95
CA GLY A 20 -10.80 40.54 22.72
C GLY A 20 -11.97 41.53 22.76
N GLN A 21 -11.68 42.84 22.66
CA GLN A 21 -12.70 43.89 22.73
C GLN A 21 -13.32 44.23 21.36
N VAL A 22 -12.50 44.23 20.30
CA VAL A 22 -12.86 44.78 18.97
C VAL A 22 -13.38 43.69 18.02
N GLY A 23 -12.60 42.62 17.83
CA GLY A 23 -12.90 41.54 16.87
C GLY A 23 -14.07 40.64 17.29
N GLN A 24 -14.16 40.32 18.58
CA GLN A 24 -15.20 39.49 19.22
C GLN A 24 -15.45 38.13 18.53
N HIS A 25 -16.21 37.25 19.20
CA HIS A 25 -16.61 35.98 18.60
C HIS A 25 -17.83 36.16 17.71
N ARG A 26 -17.60 36.41 16.42
CA ARG A 26 -18.65 36.47 15.39
C ARG A 26 -18.80 35.13 14.66
N ALA A 27 -19.80 35.05 13.78
CA ALA A 27 -20.13 33.86 13.00
C ALA A 27 -19.07 33.55 11.91
N SER A 28 -19.46 32.79 10.88
CA SER A 28 -18.57 32.30 9.80
C SER A 28 -17.78 33.38 9.07
N GLY A 29 -18.28 34.62 9.01
CA GLY A 29 -17.55 35.75 8.42
C GLY A 29 -16.18 36.00 9.08
N HIS A 30 -16.08 35.87 10.41
CA HIS A 30 -14.80 36.04 11.12
C HIS A 30 -13.81 34.90 10.82
N LYS A 31 -14.29 33.75 10.37
CA LYS A 31 -13.46 32.60 9.98
C LYS A 31 -13.06 32.65 8.50
N GLY A 32 -13.56 33.63 7.73
CA GLY A 32 -13.36 33.68 6.29
C GLY A 32 -14.21 32.65 5.52
N GLY A 33 -15.39 32.30 6.04
CA GLY A 33 -16.31 31.35 5.42
C GLY A 33 -16.57 30.10 6.27
N LEU A 34 -17.36 29.18 5.71
CA LEU A 34 -17.65 27.89 6.32
C LEU A 34 -16.78 26.80 5.70
N GLY A 35 -16.22 25.91 6.52
CA GLY A 35 -15.47 24.76 6.05
C GLY A 35 -14.16 25.14 5.33
N GLN A 36 -13.93 24.53 4.16
CA GLN A 36 -12.73 24.72 3.33
C GLN A 36 -12.87 25.88 2.33
N SER A 37 -13.76 26.83 2.61
CA SER A 37 -13.99 27.98 1.72
C SER A 37 -12.72 28.84 1.61
N GLY A 38 -12.43 29.36 0.42
CA GLY A 38 -11.37 30.36 0.23
C GLY A 38 -9.95 29.83 0.14
N MET A 39 -9.73 28.51 0.12
CA MET A 39 -8.39 27.91 0.00
C MET A 39 -7.65 28.25 -1.30
N LEU A 40 -8.35 28.65 -2.37
CA LEU A 40 -7.76 29.19 -3.60
C LEU A 40 -7.78 30.73 -3.67
N LYS A 41 -8.19 31.41 -2.59
CA LYS A 41 -8.36 32.87 -2.53
C LYS A 41 -7.68 33.43 -1.28
N HIS A 42 -8.46 33.88 -0.29
CA HIS A 42 -7.94 34.53 0.92
C HIS A 42 -7.28 33.59 1.93
N HIS A 43 -7.50 32.27 1.82
CA HIS A 43 -6.80 31.23 2.60
C HIS A 43 -5.73 30.49 1.79
N PHE A 44 -5.31 31.06 0.66
CA PHE A 44 -4.32 30.45 -0.22
C PHE A 44 -2.95 30.26 0.43
N SER A 45 -2.52 31.20 1.27
CA SER A 45 -1.25 31.08 2.02
C SER A 45 -1.26 29.88 2.99
N THR A 46 -2.37 29.65 3.68
CA THR A 46 -2.55 28.49 4.57
C THR A 46 -2.59 27.19 3.77
N MET A 47 -3.29 27.18 2.64
CA MET A 47 -3.33 26.00 1.75
C MET A 47 -1.91 25.65 1.27
N LEU A 48 -1.14 26.61 0.78
CA LEU A 48 0.24 26.37 0.35
C LEU A 48 1.16 25.83 1.46
N LYS A 49 0.98 26.31 2.69
CA LYS A 49 1.83 25.94 3.83
C LYS A 49 1.49 24.55 4.39
N ASP A 50 0.22 24.33 4.68
CA ASP A 50 -0.22 23.17 5.45
C ASP A 50 -0.75 22.04 4.54
N PHE A 51 -1.27 22.37 3.37
CA PHE A 51 -1.91 21.42 2.44
C PHE A 51 -1.53 21.70 0.96
N PRO A 52 -0.25 21.62 0.58
CA PRO A 52 0.19 21.96 -0.77
C PRO A 52 -0.49 21.12 -1.86
N ASP A 53 -0.77 19.85 -1.57
CA ASP A 53 -1.41 18.91 -2.50
C ASP A 53 -2.94 18.85 -2.36
N HIS A 54 -3.57 19.87 -1.75
CA HIS A 54 -5.02 19.87 -1.52
C HIS A 54 -5.83 19.91 -2.81
N PHE A 55 -5.35 20.64 -3.82
CA PHE A 55 -5.99 20.73 -5.13
C PHE A 55 -5.16 20.03 -6.19
N GLY A 56 -5.82 19.22 -7.01
CA GLY A 56 -5.20 18.46 -8.09
C GLY A 56 -5.71 17.02 -8.14
N HIS A 57 -5.49 16.37 -9.27
CA HIS A 57 -5.74 14.94 -9.44
C HIS A 57 -4.43 14.26 -9.82
N SER A 58 -4.15 13.11 -9.19
CA SER A 58 -3.06 12.26 -9.66
C SER A 58 -3.44 11.69 -11.03
N SER A 59 -2.54 11.81 -12.00
CA SER A 59 -2.77 11.37 -13.38
C SER A 59 -2.85 9.85 -13.56
N LEU A 60 -2.41 9.06 -12.57
CA LEU A 60 -2.25 7.61 -12.69
C LEU A 60 -3.15 6.83 -11.71
N ASN A 61 -4.47 6.88 -11.91
CA ASN A 61 -5.41 6.01 -11.20
C ASN A 61 -6.16 5.06 -12.15
N PRO A 62 -5.58 3.89 -12.50
CA PRO A 62 -6.26 2.92 -13.36
C PRO A 62 -7.48 2.31 -12.65
N PRO A 63 -8.54 1.92 -13.38
CA PRO A 63 -9.75 1.34 -12.80
C PRO A 63 -9.49 -0.02 -12.13
N THR A 64 -8.49 -0.77 -12.60
CA THR A 64 -8.12 -2.09 -12.07
C THR A 64 -6.71 -2.06 -11.49
N ARG A 65 -6.61 -1.84 -10.17
CA ARG A 65 -5.31 -1.83 -9.48
C ARG A 65 -4.95 -3.24 -9.00
N ASN A 66 -3.73 -3.68 -9.31
CA ASN A 66 -3.17 -4.89 -8.71
C ASN A 66 -2.69 -4.57 -7.28
N VAL A 67 -3.59 -4.73 -6.30
CA VAL A 67 -3.31 -4.44 -4.89
C VAL A 67 -2.87 -5.71 -4.18
N ILE A 68 -1.64 -5.72 -3.69
CA ILE A 68 -1.16 -6.71 -2.73
C ILE A 68 -1.70 -6.27 -1.36
N LYS A 69 -2.58 -7.07 -0.75
CA LYS A 69 -3.24 -6.69 0.51
C LYS A 69 -2.42 -7.09 1.72
N LYS A 70 -1.78 -8.26 1.66
CA LYS A 70 -1.00 -8.81 2.77
C LYS A 70 0.32 -9.36 2.27
N TRP A 71 1.40 -8.98 2.93
CA TRP A 71 2.74 -9.50 2.63
C TRP A 71 3.38 -10.03 3.91
N ALA A 72 4.26 -11.00 3.75
CA ALA A 72 5.14 -11.49 4.80
C ALA A 72 6.57 -11.07 4.48
N SER A 73 7.37 -10.74 5.51
CA SER A 73 8.81 -10.58 5.33
C SER A 73 9.51 -11.88 5.65
N VAL A 74 10.68 -12.07 5.05
CA VAL A 74 11.57 -13.19 5.36
C VAL A 74 11.91 -13.30 6.85
N ARG A 75 12.02 -12.17 7.57
CA ARG A 75 12.21 -12.14 9.02
C ARG A 75 11.12 -12.88 9.81
N ASP A 76 9.88 -12.79 9.34
CA ASP A 76 8.70 -13.24 10.09
C ASP A 76 8.47 -14.75 9.91
N LEU A 77 9.28 -15.41 9.07
CA LEU A 77 9.13 -16.83 8.74
C LEU A 77 9.30 -17.75 9.95
N ASP A 78 10.21 -17.41 10.87
CA ASP A 78 10.44 -18.22 12.08
C ASP A 78 9.20 -18.21 13.00
N ASP A 79 8.60 -17.03 13.18
CA ASP A 79 7.40 -16.86 14.02
C ASP A 79 6.18 -17.52 13.38
N LEU A 80 6.03 -17.38 12.06
CA LEU A 80 4.95 -18.02 11.30
C LEU A 80 5.11 -19.55 11.30
N TYR A 81 6.33 -20.05 11.25
CA TYR A 81 6.61 -21.47 11.35
C TYR A 81 6.27 -22.03 12.74
N LEU A 82 6.56 -21.29 13.82
CA LEU A 82 6.21 -21.76 15.16
C LEU A 82 4.70 -21.94 15.35
N GLN A 83 3.88 -21.10 14.69
CA GLN A 83 2.43 -21.13 14.84
C GLN A 83 1.73 -22.09 13.85
N TYR A 84 2.24 -22.19 12.61
CA TYR A 84 1.54 -22.86 11.51
C TYR A 84 2.43 -23.84 10.73
N GLY A 85 3.64 -24.07 11.20
CA GLY A 85 4.62 -24.95 10.56
C GLY A 85 4.13 -26.39 10.49
N LYS A 86 4.45 -27.04 9.38
CA LYS A 86 4.29 -28.48 9.20
C LYS A 86 5.64 -29.08 8.84
N GLU A 87 5.96 -30.22 9.43
CA GLU A 87 7.12 -31.02 9.06
C GLU A 87 6.63 -32.20 8.23
N GLU A 88 7.15 -32.32 7.01
CA GLU A 88 6.86 -33.45 6.13
C GLU A 88 8.17 -33.84 5.46
N ASN A 89 8.59 -35.10 5.62
CA ASN A 89 9.81 -35.67 5.05
C ASN A 89 11.08 -34.83 5.36
N ASP A 90 11.30 -34.52 6.65
CA ASP A 90 12.44 -33.73 7.16
C ASP A 90 12.57 -32.29 6.61
N LYS A 91 11.60 -31.81 5.82
CA LYS A 91 11.53 -30.44 5.32
C LYS A 91 10.48 -29.63 6.10
N LYS A 92 10.87 -28.43 6.52
CA LYS A 92 10.00 -27.44 7.19
C LYS A 92 9.14 -26.72 6.15
N ILE A 93 7.86 -27.09 6.04
CA ILE A 93 6.95 -26.54 5.04
C ILE A 93 6.10 -25.42 5.64
N LEU A 94 6.04 -24.28 4.93
CA LEU A 94 5.21 -23.13 5.29
C LEU A 94 4.32 -22.72 4.11
N ASP A 95 3.01 -22.85 4.29
CA ASP A 95 2.02 -22.41 3.29
C ASP A 95 1.53 -21.00 3.60
N LEU A 96 2.20 -20.00 3.03
CA LEU A 96 1.85 -18.59 3.21
C LEU A 96 0.54 -18.23 2.50
N LYS A 97 0.18 -18.96 1.44
CA LYS A 97 -1.08 -18.75 0.72
C LYS A 97 -2.28 -19.17 1.57
N ALA A 98 -2.19 -20.30 2.26
CA ALA A 98 -3.22 -20.74 3.20
C ALA A 98 -3.42 -19.72 4.34
N LEU A 99 -2.36 -19.03 4.74
CA LEU A 99 -2.38 -17.95 5.75
C LEU A 99 -2.85 -16.59 5.20
N GLY A 100 -3.20 -16.53 3.92
CA GLY A 100 -3.72 -15.35 3.24
C GLY A 100 -2.67 -14.28 2.91
N PHE A 101 -1.38 -14.65 2.80
CA PHE A 101 -0.34 -13.75 2.31
C PHE A 101 -0.22 -13.83 0.79
N ASP A 102 -0.20 -12.67 0.15
CA ASP A 102 -0.13 -12.55 -1.31
C ASP A 102 1.31 -12.51 -1.82
N LYS A 103 2.23 -11.93 -1.03
CA LYS A 103 3.62 -11.68 -1.44
C LYS A 103 4.65 -11.87 -0.32
N LEU A 104 5.79 -12.48 -0.65
CA LEU A 104 6.96 -12.59 0.23
C LEU A 104 8.01 -11.52 -0.12
N LEU A 105 8.45 -10.77 0.89
CA LEU A 105 9.44 -9.71 0.76
C LEU A 105 10.77 -10.10 1.41
N GLY A 106 11.89 -9.70 0.80
CA GLY A 106 13.25 -10.01 1.27
C GLY A 106 13.74 -9.20 2.49
N GLY A 107 12.84 -8.69 3.34
CA GLY A 107 13.19 -7.95 4.55
C GLY A 107 13.73 -8.87 5.65
N GLY A 108 14.90 -8.55 6.22
CA GLY A 108 15.53 -9.31 7.31
C GLY A 108 16.43 -10.47 6.86
N GLN A 109 16.67 -11.42 7.76
CA GLN A 109 17.53 -12.59 7.56
C GLN A 109 16.73 -13.88 7.82
N VAL A 110 17.01 -14.92 7.05
CA VAL A 110 16.49 -16.27 7.28
C VAL A 110 17.49 -17.00 8.18
N LYS A 111 17.02 -17.68 9.23
CA LYS A 111 17.88 -18.55 10.07
C LYS A 111 17.82 -20.02 9.68
N ASN A 112 16.64 -20.48 9.29
CA ASN A 112 16.37 -21.89 9.00
C ASN A 112 15.99 -22.11 7.53
N ALA A 113 16.29 -23.29 6.99
CA ALA A 113 15.78 -23.71 5.69
C ALA A 113 14.26 -23.94 5.75
N TYR A 114 13.50 -23.24 4.91
CA TYR A 114 12.05 -23.41 4.77
C TYR A 114 11.65 -23.71 3.33
N SER A 115 10.68 -24.61 3.15
CA SER A 115 9.97 -24.80 1.88
C SER A 115 8.68 -23.98 1.89
N ILE A 116 8.66 -22.88 1.16
CA ILE A 116 7.60 -21.86 1.24
C ILE A 116 6.71 -21.92 0.00
N LYS A 117 5.40 -22.05 0.19
CA LYS A 117 4.40 -21.98 -0.88
C LYS A 117 3.78 -20.58 -0.93
N ILE A 118 4.03 -19.84 -2.02
CA ILE A 118 3.45 -18.50 -2.23
C ILE A 118 3.30 -18.14 -3.72
N ASP A 119 2.37 -17.24 -4.03
CA ASP A 119 2.07 -16.81 -5.40
C ASP A 119 3.10 -15.79 -5.95
N GLN A 120 3.57 -14.85 -5.11
CA GLN A 120 4.52 -13.81 -5.50
C GLN A 120 5.66 -13.68 -4.48
N PHE A 121 6.87 -13.43 -4.97
CA PHE A 121 8.04 -13.13 -4.13
C PHE A 121 8.96 -12.14 -4.84
N THR A 122 9.76 -11.40 -4.06
CA THR A 122 10.82 -10.53 -4.60
C THR A 122 12.10 -11.31 -4.88
N SER A 123 12.91 -10.90 -5.86
CA SER A 123 14.22 -11.51 -6.16
C SER A 123 15.11 -11.63 -4.91
N LYS A 124 15.21 -10.55 -4.12
CA LYS A 124 15.94 -10.56 -2.83
C LYS A 124 15.42 -11.59 -1.82
N ALA A 125 14.13 -11.93 -1.85
CA ALA A 125 13.59 -12.96 -0.96
C ALA A 125 14.00 -14.35 -1.45
N GLU A 126 13.95 -14.56 -2.76
CA GLU A 126 14.38 -15.79 -3.40
C GLU A 126 15.84 -16.10 -3.12
N ASP A 127 16.73 -15.12 -3.32
CA ASP A 127 18.15 -15.28 -3.07
C ASP A 127 18.42 -15.68 -1.61
N LYS A 128 17.79 -14.98 -0.65
CA LYS A 128 17.97 -15.25 0.78
C LYS A 128 17.46 -16.62 1.19
N VAL A 129 16.30 -17.03 0.70
CA VAL A 129 15.73 -18.34 1.00
C VAL A 129 16.60 -19.45 0.40
N LYS A 130 17.09 -19.27 -0.83
CA LYS A 130 18.04 -20.20 -1.47
C LYS A 130 19.38 -20.29 -0.74
N THR A 131 19.96 -19.16 -0.32
CA THR A 131 21.21 -19.15 0.47
C THR A 131 21.04 -19.87 1.81
N ALA A 132 19.86 -19.79 2.42
CA ALA A 132 19.53 -20.52 3.64
C ALA A 132 19.20 -22.00 3.41
N GLY A 133 19.28 -22.52 2.18
CA GLY A 133 18.96 -23.90 1.83
C GLY A 133 17.46 -24.20 1.74
N GLY A 134 16.62 -23.16 1.68
CA GLY A 134 15.18 -23.29 1.50
C GLY A 134 14.74 -23.32 0.03
N GLU A 135 13.50 -23.74 -0.20
CA GLU A 135 12.89 -23.86 -1.52
C GLU A 135 11.63 -22.98 -1.60
N LEU A 136 11.45 -22.26 -2.72
CA LEU A 136 10.21 -21.49 -2.98
C LEU A 136 9.41 -22.19 -4.06
N LEU A 137 8.20 -22.64 -3.71
CA LEU A 137 7.26 -23.27 -4.63
C LEU A 137 6.27 -22.24 -5.15
N LYS A 138 6.45 -21.82 -6.40
CA LYS A 138 5.49 -20.98 -7.11
C LYS A 138 4.37 -21.86 -7.66
N LYS A 139 3.11 -21.52 -7.37
CA LYS A 139 1.99 -21.99 -8.21
C LYS A 139 2.04 -21.18 -9.50
N GLU A 140 2.51 -21.79 -10.58
CA GLU A 140 2.38 -21.19 -11.90
C GLU A 140 0.88 -20.97 -12.18
N LYS A 141 0.49 -19.72 -12.37
CA LYS A 141 -0.78 -19.44 -13.03
C LYS A 141 -0.64 -19.98 -14.44
N LYS A 142 -1.41 -21.01 -14.80
CA LYS A 142 -1.57 -21.41 -16.21
C LYS A 142 -1.99 -20.16 -16.97
N ILE A 143 -1.07 -19.59 -17.75
CA ILE A 143 -1.37 -18.51 -18.69
C ILE A 143 -2.23 -19.17 -19.75
N ASN A 144 -3.47 -18.68 -19.93
CA ASN A 144 -4.37 -19.18 -20.97
C ASN A 144 -3.63 -19.09 -22.32
N GLN A 145 -3.58 -20.21 -23.05
CA GLN A 145 -2.81 -20.47 -24.28
C GLN A 145 -3.13 -19.55 -25.49
N PHE A 146 -3.85 -18.45 -25.28
CA PHE A 146 -4.24 -17.51 -26.32
C PHE A 146 -3.15 -16.48 -26.68
N SER A 147 -2.19 -16.21 -25.78
CA SER A 147 -1.10 -15.24 -26.07
C SER A 147 0.07 -15.85 -26.85
N SER A 148 0.37 -17.15 -26.70
CA SER A 148 1.46 -17.80 -27.44
C SER A 148 1.13 -17.97 -28.92
N ASN A 149 -0.12 -18.33 -29.26
CA ASN A 149 -0.56 -18.46 -30.65
C ASN A 149 -0.59 -17.11 -31.41
N ALA A 150 -0.66 -15.98 -30.70
CA ALA A 150 -0.59 -14.66 -31.30
C ALA A 150 0.85 -14.27 -31.67
N GLU A 151 1.82 -14.59 -30.81
CA GLU A 151 3.24 -14.31 -31.07
C GLU A 151 3.81 -15.18 -32.20
N ASP A 152 3.37 -16.44 -32.32
CA ASP A 152 3.82 -17.36 -33.37
C ASP A 152 3.17 -17.04 -34.74
N ASN A 153 1.92 -16.59 -34.77
CA ASN A 153 1.26 -16.14 -36.00
C ASN A 153 1.86 -14.85 -36.56
N VAL A 154 2.30 -13.91 -35.72
CA VAL A 154 2.94 -12.67 -36.16
C VAL A 154 4.32 -12.93 -36.78
N LYS A 155 5.08 -13.90 -36.25
CA LYS A 155 6.37 -14.31 -36.83
C LYS A 155 6.21 -14.97 -38.20
N ASN A 156 5.26 -15.89 -38.35
CA ASN A 156 4.97 -16.53 -39.63
C ASN A 156 4.46 -15.55 -40.69
N ALA A 157 3.65 -14.56 -40.31
CA ALA A 157 3.19 -13.51 -41.23
C ALA A 157 4.34 -12.60 -41.72
N GLY A 158 5.32 -12.33 -40.86
CA GLY A 158 6.53 -11.60 -41.23
C GLY A 158 7.41 -12.36 -42.22
N GLU A 159 7.57 -13.68 -42.03
CA GLU A 159 8.34 -14.52 -42.95
C GLU A 159 7.65 -14.73 -44.32
N GLU A 160 6.32 -14.76 -44.38
CA GLU A 160 5.57 -14.83 -45.65
C GLU A 160 5.65 -13.54 -46.48
N LEU A 161 5.71 -12.37 -45.84
CA LEU A 161 5.84 -11.09 -46.54
C LEU A 161 7.24 -10.93 -47.16
N VAL A 162 8.30 -11.31 -46.44
CA VAL A 162 9.68 -11.26 -46.93
C VAL A 162 9.91 -12.20 -48.14
N LYS A 163 9.15 -13.28 -48.26
CA LYS A 163 9.22 -14.20 -49.43
C LYS A 163 8.46 -13.72 -50.66
N LYS A 164 7.54 -12.76 -50.54
CA LYS A 164 6.75 -12.23 -51.67
C LYS A 164 7.38 -11.00 -52.33
N ASP A 165 8.22 -10.27 -51.59
CA ASP A 165 8.87 -9.02 -52.03
C ASP A 165 10.35 -9.20 -52.42
N GLY A 166 10.84 -10.44 -52.56
CA GLY A 166 12.21 -10.80 -52.94
C GLY A 166 12.33 -11.53 -54.27
#